data_AF-A0A6M0AJT6-F1
#
_entry.id   AF-A0A6M0AJT6-F1
#
_cell.length_a   1.000
_cell.length_b   1.000
_cell.length_c   1.000
_cell.angle_alpha   90.00
_cell.angle_beta   90.00
_cell.angle_gamma   90.00
#
_symmetry.space_group_name_H-M   'P 1'
#
loop_
_entity.id
_entity.type
_entity.pdbx_description
1 polymer ?
#
loop_
_entity_poly.entity_id
_entity_poly.type
_entity_poly.pdbx_seq_one_letter_code
_entity_poly.pdbx_strand_id
1 'polypeptide(L)'
;MHGSGEAQVIISDGELSSLLSIAIDNLGWSHDQLQIIKVNVPDDDYYNIPISWFDSIAESDIRAEDVISALTACFNQDNDFALFIENLSALHRRRVKYQRILSSQPMSNMDQIGPRSLLEYGGCNTTLLANWMVWRKWIYDIDNRSAQETGYLFQPLLASCLGGKPVGAKNSPVKRLDANGNPTNQGRQIDCLVPSNNRTYELKLRVTIAASGQGRFGEELSFPEESQAAGFIPVLLVLDPTPSNRLTELSEKYLACGGAFYHGEEAWRHMEQEAGEVVSVFIERYIKPAIQGIEEIEIEYPKSINLRWSDQVIEISDDSSYYVINRL
;
A
#
# COMPACT_ATOMS: atom_id res chain seq x y z
N MET A 1 -11.81 -4.06 12.53
CA MET A 1 -12.52 -2.85 12.06
C MET A 1 -11.50 -1.87 11.50
N HIS A 2 -11.75 -1.29 10.33
CA HIS A 2 -10.81 -0.37 9.66
C HIS A 2 -11.54 0.80 9.00
N GLY A 3 -11.06 2.03 9.22
CA GLY A 3 -11.66 3.27 8.68
C GLY A 3 -12.83 3.81 9.51
N SER A 4 -13.45 4.89 9.00
CA SER A 4 -14.61 5.58 9.58
C SER A 4 -15.64 5.93 8.49
N GLY A 5 -16.89 6.20 8.88
CA GLY A 5 -17.98 6.53 7.97
C GLY A 5 -18.49 5.35 7.15
N GLU A 6 -19.15 5.62 6.04
CA GLU A 6 -19.83 4.62 5.19
C GLU A 6 -18.87 3.63 4.50
N ALA A 7 -17.57 3.94 4.46
CA ALA A 7 -16.53 3.07 3.91
C ALA A 7 -15.79 2.25 4.98
N GLN A 8 -16.30 2.19 6.22
CA GLN A 8 -15.71 1.34 7.26
C GLN A 8 -15.82 -0.14 6.88
N VAL A 9 -14.73 -0.90 7.09
CA VAL A 9 -14.67 -2.33 6.80
C VAL A 9 -14.48 -3.14 8.09
N ILE A 10 -15.27 -4.19 8.23
CA ILE A 10 -15.13 -5.23 9.25
C ILE A 10 -14.96 -6.54 8.47
N ILE A 11 -13.86 -7.26 8.74
CA ILE A 11 -13.65 -8.60 8.20
C ILE A 11 -14.52 -9.54 9.01
N SER A 12 -15.33 -10.36 8.34
CA SER A 12 -16.11 -11.44 8.91
C SER A 12 -15.25 -12.64 9.30
N ASP A 13 -15.80 -13.53 10.12
CA ASP A 13 -15.12 -14.78 10.50
C ASP A 13 -14.84 -15.68 9.28
N GLY A 14 -15.73 -15.66 8.28
CA GLY A 14 -15.56 -16.42 7.04
C GLY A 14 -14.45 -15.86 6.14
N GLU A 15 -14.36 -14.53 6.01
CA GLU A 15 -13.25 -13.89 5.31
C GLU A 15 -11.91 -14.20 6.02
N LEU A 16 -11.86 -14.07 7.35
CA LEU A 16 -10.63 -14.35 8.10
C LEU A 16 -10.21 -15.82 7.99
N SER A 17 -11.15 -16.77 8.04
CA SER A 17 -10.87 -18.19 7.80
C SER A 17 -10.35 -18.47 6.39
N SER A 18 -10.84 -17.72 5.40
CA SER A 18 -10.34 -17.81 4.03
C SER A 18 -8.90 -17.30 3.94
N LEU A 19 -8.59 -16.15 4.54
CA LEU A 19 -7.23 -15.62 4.60
C LEU A 19 -6.27 -16.55 5.34
N LEU A 20 -6.72 -17.19 6.44
CA LEU A 20 -5.95 -18.23 7.14
C LEU A 20 -5.66 -19.41 6.22
N SER A 21 -6.66 -19.88 5.47
CA SER A 21 -6.47 -21.02 4.56
C SER A 21 -5.46 -20.72 3.46
N ILE A 22 -5.56 -19.53 2.86
CA ILE A 22 -4.62 -19.05 1.84
C ILE A 22 -3.21 -18.94 2.44
N ALA A 23 -3.06 -18.38 3.64
CA ALA A 23 -1.78 -18.24 4.31
C ALA A 23 -1.11 -19.60 4.59
N ILE A 24 -1.87 -20.57 5.11
CA ILE A 24 -1.40 -21.93 5.37
C ILE A 24 -0.92 -22.59 4.06
N ASP A 25 -1.70 -22.49 2.99
CA ASP A 25 -1.32 -23.03 1.68
C ASP A 25 -0.06 -22.35 1.12
N ASN A 26 0.06 -21.03 1.27
CA ASN A 26 1.21 -20.24 0.79
C ASN A 26 2.51 -20.58 1.54
N LEU A 27 2.41 -20.89 2.83
CA LEU A 27 3.54 -21.34 3.66
C LEU A 27 3.87 -22.83 3.47
N GLY A 28 3.09 -23.56 2.66
CA GLY A 28 3.26 -24.99 2.47
C GLY A 28 2.94 -25.81 3.72
N TRP A 29 2.16 -25.26 4.65
CA TRP A 29 1.76 -25.93 5.88
C TRP A 29 0.58 -26.88 5.63
N SER A 30 0.46 -27.91 6.49
CA SER A 30 -0.63 -28.88 6.38
C SER A 30 -1.81 -28.49 7.27
N HIS A 31 -2.97 -28.27 6.64
CA HIS A 31 -4.24 -28.07 7.34
C HIS A 31 -4.58 -29.23 8.29
N ASP A 32 -4.35 -30.48 7.85
CA ASP A 32 -4.60 -31.68 8.65
C ASP A 32 -3.73 -31.73 9.91
N GLN A 33 -2.44 -31.38 9.79
CA GLN A 33 -1.52 -31.35 10.92
C GLN A 33 -1.89 -30.24 11.92
N LEU A 34 -2.36 -29.10 11.42
CA LEU A 34 -2.82 -27.98 12.24
C LEU A 34 -4.26 -28.18 12.77
N GLN A 35 -4.94 -29.23 12.32
CA GLN A 35 -6.35 -29.51 12.64
C GLN A 35 -7.29 -28.36 12.24
N ILE A 36 -7.00 -27.72 11.11
CA ILE A 36 -7.76 -26.60 10.57
C ILE A 36 -8.59 -27.09 9.38
N ILE A 37 -9.87 -26.71 9.33
CA ILE A 37 -10.73 -27.02 8.18
C ILE A 37 -10.35 -26.07 7.05
N LYS A 38 -9.86 -26.63 5.94
CA LYS A 38 -9.53 -25.86 4.74
C LYS A 38 -10.78 -25.23 4.13
N VAL A 39 -10.72 -23.92 3.88
CA VAL A 39 -11.71 -23.21 3.06
C VAL A 39 -11.36 -23.39 1.58
N ASN A 40 -12.34 -23.80 0.78
CA ASN A 40 -12.18 -23.93 -0.67
C ASN A 40 -12.29 -22.56 -1.34
N VAL A 41 -11.14 -21.93 -1.56
CA VAL A 41 -11.01 -20.68 -2.33
C VAL A 41 -11.09 -20.96 -3.84
N PRO A 42 -11.55 -20.01 -4.66
CA PRO A 42 -11.75 -20.22 -6.10
C PRO A 42 -10.45 -20.18 -6.91
N ASP A 43 -9.37 -19.62 -6.35
CA ASP A 43 -8.06 -19.51 -6.98
C ASP A 43 -6.96 -19.55 -5.91
N ASP A 44 -5.77 -20.01 -6.29
CA ASP A 44 -4.60 -20.06 -5.40
C ASP A 44 -3.89 -18.70 -5.30
N ASP A 45 -4.07 -17.82 -6.30
CA ASP A 45 -3.61 -16.44 -6.28
C ASP A 45 -4.67 -15.52 -5.69
N TYR A 46 -4.32 -14.91 -4.56
CA TYR A 46 -5.15 -13.96 -3.84
C TYR A 46 -5.66 -12.77 -4.68
N TYR A 47 -4.92 -12.34 -5.70
CA TYR A 47 -5.37 -11.24 -6.56
C TYR A 47 -6.41 -11.68 -7.59
N ASN A 48 -6.48 -12.98 -7.91
CA ASN A 48 -7.47 -13.56 -8.81
C ASN A 48 -8.79 -13.92 -8.12
N ILE A 49 -8.81 -14.02 -6.79
CA ILE A 49 -10.04 -14.25 -6.02
C ILE A 49 -10.91 -12.98 -6.06
N PRO A 50 -12.15 -13.04 -6.61
CA PRO A 50 -13.04 -11.88 -6.64
C PRO A 50 -13.43 -11.43 -5.23
N ILE A 51 -13.44 -10.12 -4.96
CA ILE A 51 -13.89 -9.62 -3.65
C ILE A 51 -15.36 -10.01 -3.37
N SER A 52 -16.21 -10.09 -4.40
CA SER A 52 -17.59 -10.57 -4.24
C SER A 52 -17.68 -12.01 -3.75
N TRP A 53 -16.64 -12.83 -3.95
CA TRP A 53 -16.58 -14.17 -3.35
C TRP A 53 -16.32 -14.08 -1.84
N PHE A 54 -15.44 -13.18 -1.41
CA PHE A 54 -15.22 -12.90 0.02
C PHE A 54 -16.49 -12.35 0.69
N ASP A 55 -17.27 -11.53 0.00
CA ASP A 55 -18.59 -11.09 0.51
C ASP A 55 -19.56 -12.28 0.68
N SER A 56 -19.51 -13.27 -0.23
CA SER A 56 -20.40 -14.45 -0.14
C SER A 56 -20.02 -15.42 0.97
N ILE A 57 -18.73 -15.55 1.31
CA ILE A 57 -18.28 -16.42 2.40
C ILE A 57 -18.51 -15.78 3.78
N ALA A 58 -18.71 -14.46 3.84
CA ALA A 58 -19.10 -13.77 5.06
C ALA A 58 -20.43 -14.28 5.65
N GLU A 59 -21.27 -14.90 4.82
CA GLU A 59 -22.56 -15.51 5.22
C GLU A 59 -22.45 -17.00 5.61
N SER A 60 -21.24 -17.56 5.68
CA SER A 60 -21.01 -18.96 6.04
C SER A 60 -21.21 -19.26 7.53
N ASP A 61 -21.44 -20.53 7.88
CA ASP A 61 -21.62 -21.01 9.26
C ASP A 61 -20.29 -21.16 10.03
N ILE A 62 -19.30 -20.33 9.70
CA ILE A 62 -17.99 -20.31 10.35
C ILE A 62 -18.12 -19.58 11.69
N ARG A 63 -17.76 -20.25 12.78
CA ARG A 63 -17.89 -19.69 14.13
C ARG A 63 -16.57 -19.05 14.56
N ALA A 64 -16.65 -17.94 15.29
CA ALA A 64 -15.48 -17.28 15.86
C ALA A 64 -14.53 -18.22 16.64
N GLU A 65 -15.08 -19.22 17.34
CA GLU A 65 -14.30 -20.23 18.08
C GLU A 65 -13.36 -21.03 17.17
N ASP A 66 -13.81 -21.35 15.96
CA ASP A 66 -13.04 -22.12 14.99
C ASP A 66 -11.89 -21.27 14.44
N VAL A 67 -12.13 -19.97 14.21
CA VAL A 67 -11.11 -19.00 13.80
C VAL A 67 -10.05 -18.79 14.88
N ILE A 68 -10.46 -18.64 16.14
CA ILE A 68 -9.53 -18.48 17.27
C ILE A 68 -8.66 -19.73 17.42
N SER A 69 -9.25 -20.91 17.26
CA SER A 69 -8.53 -22.18 17.33
C SER A 69 -7.49 -22.30 16.20
N ALA A 70 -7.87 -21.93 14.97
CA ALA A 70 -6.97 -21.91 13.82
C ALA A 70 -5.81 -20.94 14.00
N LEU A 71 -6.08 -19.69 14.43
CA LEU A 71 -5.03 -18.72 14.75
C LEU A 71 -4.06 -19.24 15.81
N THR A 72 -4.59 -19.85 16.87
CA THR A 72 -3.78 -20.41 17.96
C THR A 72 -2.87 -21.53 17.43
N ALA A 73 -3.39 -22.43 16.60
CA ALA A 73 -2.61 -23.50 15.98
C ALA A 73 -1.49 -22.94 15.11
N CYS A 74 -1.77 -21.94 14.27
CA CYS A 74 -0.75 -21.31 13.44
C CYS A 74 0.32 -20.56 14.26
N PHE A 75 -0.06 -19.83 15.31
CA PHE A 75 0.90 -19.14 16.18
C PHE A 75 1.80 -20.12 16.95
N ASN A 76 1.27 -21.29 17.31
CA ASN A 76 2.06 -22.34 17.96
C ASN A 76 3.02 -23.03 16.97
N GLN A 77 2.67 -23.08 15.68
CA GLN A 77 3.54 -23.59 14.62
C GLN A 77 4.71 -22.63 14.36
N ASP A 78 4.41 -21.35 14.17
CA ASP A 78 5.41 -20.28 14.08
C ASP A 78 4.81 -18.95 14.54
N ASN A 79 5.47 -18.27 15.47
CA ASN A 79 4.98 -17.03 16.05
C ASN A 79 4.97 -15.87 15.03
N ASP A 80 5.83 -15.90 14.00
CA ASP A 80 5.86 -14.89 12.95
C ASP A 80 4.62 -14.93 12.05
N PHE A 81 3.82 -16.02 12.12
CA PHE A 81 2.52 -16.10 11.47
C PHE A 81 1.57 -14.98 11.93
N ALA A 82 1.69 -14.52 13.18
CA ALA A 82 0.90 -13.39 13.67
C ALA A 82 1.10 -12.14 12.82
N LEU A 83 2.35 -11.87 12.42
CA LEU A 83 2.69 -10.73 11.58
C LEU A 83 2.21 -10.93 10.15
N PHE A 84 2.36 -12.15 9.62
CA PHE A 84 1.85 -12.53 8.31
C PHE A 84 0.35 -12.27 8.19
N ILE A 85 -0.45 -12.85 9.09
CA ILE A 85 -1.92 -12.76 9.00
C ILE A 85 -2.43 -11.35 9.30
N GLU A 86 -1.74 -10.60 10.17
CA GLU A 86 -2.04 -9.19 10.40
C GLU A 86 -1.87 -8.36 9.13
N ASN A 87 -0.74 -8.54 8.43
CA ASN A 87 -0.43 -7.82 7.20
C ASN A 87 -1.36 -8.21 6.05
N LEU A 88 -1.65 -9.51 5.87
CA LEU A 88 -2.61 -9.99 4.88
C LEU A 88 -4.02 -9.44 5.15
N SER A 89 -4.46 -9.47 6.40
CA SER A 89 -5.74 -8.89 6.80
C SER A 89 -5.78 -7.38 6.59
N ALA A 90 -4.67 -6.67 6.80
CA ALA A 90 -4.57 -5.23 6.55
C ALA A 90 -4.69 -4.90 5.06
N LEU A 91 -3.98 -5.65 4.20
CA LEU A 91 -4.09 -5.55 2.75
C LEU A 91 -5.53 -5.82 2.29
N HIS A 92 -6.14 -6.89 2.77
CA HIS A 92 -7.51 -7.26 2.43
C HIS A 92 -8.53 -6.17 2.77
N ARG A 93 -8.49 -5.64 4.00
CA ARG A 93 -9.39 -4.53 4.40
C ARG A 93 -9.28 -3.32 3.50
N ARG A 94 -8.07 -3.01 3.02
CA ARG A 94 -7.85 -1.86 2.14
C ARG A 94 -8.38 -2.11 0.74
N ARG A 95 -8.23 -3.33 0.21
CA ARG A 95 -8.83 -3.73 -1.07
C ARG A 95 -10.36 -3.65 -1.03
N VAL A 96 -10.99 -4.23 0.00
CA VAL A 96 -12.45 -4.15 0.22
C VAL A 96 -12.91 -2.69 0.36
N LYS A 97 -12.18 -1.89 1.14
CA LYS A 97 -12.49 -0.47 1.32
C LYS A 97 -12.40 0.30 0.00
N TYR A 98 -11.36 0.08 -0.78
CA TYR A 98 -11.17 0.76 -2.05
C TYR A 98 -12.27 0.38 -3.06
N GLN A 99 -12.68 -0.88 -3.10
CA GLN A 99 -13.83 -1.29 -3.91
C GLN A 99 -15.12 -0.56 -3.49
N ARG A 100 -15.40 -0.43 -2.19
CA ARG A 100 -16.56 0.35 -1.70
C ARG A 100 -16.48 1.83 -2.09
N ILE A 101 -15.27 2.40 -2.12
CA ILE A 101 -15.04 3.76 -2.63
C ILE A 101 -15.39 3.84 -4.11
N LEU A 102 -14.89 2.92 -4.94
CA LEU A 102 -15.20 2.86 -6.37
C LEU A 102 -16.71 2.76 -6.62
N SER A 103 -17.39 1.90 -5.88
CA SER A 103 -18.83 1.67 -6.00
C SER A 103 -19.69 2.87 -5.58
N SER A 104 -19.26 3.65 -4.59
CA SER A 104 -20.05 4.76 -4.03
C SER A 104 -19.66 6.15 -4.56
N GLN A 105 -18.48 6.33 -5.19
CA GLN A 105 -17.97 7.64 -5.63
C GLN A 105 -18.97 8.38 -6.55
N PRO A 106 -19.57 9.51 -6.14
CA PRO A 106 -20.65 10.13 -6.89
C PRO A 106 -20.19 10.77 -8.20
N MET A 107 -21.13 10.88 -9.16
CA MET A 107 -20.95 11.72 -10.34
C MET A 107 -20.90 13.19 -9.91
N SER A 108 -19.93 13.94 -10.43
CA SER A 108 -19.82 15.37 -10.14
C SER A 108 -20.86 16.18 -10.90
N ASN A 109 -21.42 17.21 -10.26
CA ASN A 109 -22.34 18.14 -10.92
C ASN A 109 -21.57 19.23 -11.70
N MET A 110 -22.30 19.99 -12.52
CA MET A 110 -21.68 21.01 -13.38
C MET A 110 -21.04 22.15 -12.58
N ASP A 111 -21.56 22.51 -11.42
CA ASP A 111 -21.00 23.57 -10.58
C ASP A 111 -19.63 23.17 -10.01
N GLN A 112 -19.44 21.88 -9.70
CA GLN A 112 -18.16 21.35 -9.19
C GLN A 112 -17.04 21.36 -10.25
N ILE A 113 -17.40 21.29 -11.53
CA ILE A 113 -16.41 21.22 -12.63
C ILE A 113 -16.31 22.53 -13.41
N GLY A 114 -17.38 23.34 -13.46
CA GLY A 114 -17.53 24.53 -14.29
C GLY A 114 -16.33 25.49 -14.29
N PRO A 115 -15.76 25.89 -13.13
CA PRO A 115 -14.62 26.80 -13.10
C PRO A 115 -13.39 26.29 -13.85
N ARG A 116 -13.16 24.97 -13.92
CA ARG A 116 -12.01 24.39 -14.64
C ARG A 116 -12.16 24.47 -16.16
N SER A 117 -13.37 24.75 -16.66
CA SER A 117 -13.62 24.84 -18.10
C SER A 117 -12.95 26.05 -18.73
N LEU A 118 -12.67 27.10 -17.95
CA LEU A 118 -12.04 28.35 -18.42
C LEU A 118 -10.72 28.12 -19.17
N LEU A 119 -10.01 27.03 -18.87
CA LEU A 119 -8.72 26.71 -19.48
C LEU A 119 -8.85 26.05 -20.87
N GLU A 120 -10.01 25.46 -21.18
CA GLU A 120 -10.22 24.64 -22.38
C GLU A 120 -11.46 25.07 -23.19
N TYR A 121 -12.23 26.04 -22.67
CA TYR A 121 -13.47 26.50 -23.30
C TYR A 121 -13.19 27.05 -24.71
N GLY A 122 -13.96 26.57 -25.70
CA GLY A 122 -13.75 26.88 -27.11
C GLY A 122 -12.73 26.00 -27.84
N GLY A 123 -11.99 25.14 -27.13
CA GLY A 123 -11.06 24.17 -27.73
C GLY A 123 -11.75 22.94 -28.35
N CYS A 124 -12.99 22.64 -27.95
CA CYS A 124 -13.82 21.60 -28.54
C CYS A 124 -15.31 21.91 -28.34
N ASN A 125 -16.18 21.00 -28.79
CA ASN A 125 -17.62 21.10 -28.55
C ASN A 125 -17.93 21.18 -27.04
N THR A 126 -18.80 22.11 -26.62
CA THR A 126 -19.11 22.34 -25.20
C THR A 126 -19.68 21.11 -24.48
N THR A 127 -20.52 20.32 -25.14
CA THR A 127 -21.06 19.08 -24.55
C THR A 127 -19.98 18.03 -24.40
N LEU A 128 -19.07 17.91 -25.38
CA LEU A 128 -17.91 17.03 -25.27
C LEU A 128 -17.00 17.46 -24.10
N LEU A 129 -16.71 18.76 -23.98
CA LEU A 129 -15.92 19.29 -22.86
C LEU A 129 -16.57 19.00 -21.51
N ALA A 130 -17.88 19.20 -21.38
CA ALA A 130 -18.61 18.90 -20.14
C ALA A 130 -18.51 17.41 -19.76
N ASN A 131 -18.74 16.50 -20.72
CA ASN A 131 -18.60 15.06 -20.49
C ASN A 131 -17.17 14.68 -20.10
N TRP A 132 -16.17 15.21 -20.81
CA TRP A 132 -14.77 15.00 -20.49
C TRP A 132 -14.42 15.48 -19.08
N MET A 133 -14.93 16.63 -18.66
CA MET A 133 -14.66 17.17 -17.33
C MET A 133 -15.30 16.35 -16.21
N VAL A 134 -16.47 15.74 -16.42
CA VAL A 134 -17.06 14.79 -15.46
C VAL A 134 -16.14 13.59 -15.27
N TRP A 135 -15.70 12.96 -16.36
CA TRP A 135 -14.76 11.84 -16.30
C TRP A 135 -13.45 12.22 -15.62
N ARG A 136 -12.84 13.34 -16.02
CA ARG A 136 -11.60 13.83 -15.42
C ARG A 136 -11.73 14.07 -13.92
N LYS A 137 -12.87 14.63 -13.47
CA LYS A 137 -13.10 14.85 -12.04
C LYS A 137 -13.26 13.53 -11.29
N TRP A 138 -13.98 12.57 -11.85
CA TRP A 138 -14.14 11.25 -11.24
C TRP A 138 -12.81 10.51 -11.17
N ILE A 139 -12.03 10.46 -12.26
CA ILE A 139 -10.69 9.85 -12.31
C ILE A 139 -9.78 10.48 -11.26
N TYR A 140 -9.77 11.82 -11.16
CA TYR A 140 -8.99 12.53 -10.14
C TYR A 140 -9.39 12.11 -8.71
N ASP A 141 -10.69 11.98 -8.44
CA ASP A 141 -11.16 11.61 -7.11
C ASP A 141 -10.77 10.18 -6.74
N ILE A 142 -10.96 9.21 -7.65
CA ILE A 142 -10.60 7.81 -7.37
C ILE A 142 -9.09 7.60 -7.27
N ASP A 143 -8.30 8.34 -8.06
CA ASP A 143 -6.83 8.30 -7.99
C ASP A 143 -6.33 8.89 -6.67
N ASN A 144 -6.85 10.05 -6.28
CA ASN A 144 -6.51 10.66 -5.00
C ASN A 144 -6.91 9.76 -3.81
N ARG A 145 -8.05 9.05 -3.89
CA ARG A 145 -8.44 8.06 -2.88
C ARG A 145 -7.54 6.83 -2.89
N SER A 146 -7.14 6.35 -4.07
CA SER A 146 -6.18 5.24 -4.21
C SER A 146 -4.84 5.59 -3.58
N ALA A 147 -4.30 6.77 -3.87
CA ALA A 147 -3.05 7.27 -3.29
C ALA A 147 -3.16 7.39 -1.76
N GLN A 148 -4.29 7.86 -1.25
CA GLN A 148 -4.54 7.94 0.19
C GLN A 148 -4.56 6.55 0.85
N GLU A 149 -5.33 5.60 0.31
CA GLU A 149 -5.41 4.24 0.87
C GLU A 149 -4.08 3.50 0.76
N THR A 150 -3.35 3.69 -0.34
CA THR A 150 -1.99 3.17 -0.53
C THR A 150 -1.04 3.74 0.51
N GLY A 151 -1.03 5.06 0.74
CA GLY A 151 -0.18 5.67 1.77
C GLY A 151 -0.44 5.11 3.18
N TYR A 152 -1.69 4.80 3.51
CA TYR A 152 -2.05 4.21 4.79
C TYR A 152 -1.85 2.68 4.89
N LEU A 153 -1.56 2.02 3.77
CA LEU A 153 -1.29 0.59 3.71
C LEU A 153 0.22 0.36 3.65
N PHE A 154 0.85 0.96 2.65
CA PHE A 154 2.17 0.62 2.17
C PHE A 154 3.24 0.82 3.25
N GLN A 155 3.35 2.04 3.79
CA GLN A 155 4.40 2.36 4.76
C GLN A 155 4.29 1.54 6.06
N PRO A 156 3.11 1.44 6.74
CA PRO A 156 2.97 0.59 7.92
C PRO A 156 3.28 -0.88 7.65
N LEU A 157 2.90 -1.38 6.47
CA LEU A 157 3.11 -2.77 6.08
C LEU A 157 4.59 -3.06 5.84
N LEU A 158 5.30 -2.22 5.09
CA LEU A 158 6.75 -2.39 4.92
C LEU A 158 7.51 -2.26 6.25
N ALA A 159 7.10 -1.33 7.12
CA ALA A 159 7.69 -1.18 8.44
C ALA A 159 7.50 -2.46 9.29
N SER A 160 6.30 -3.06 9.22
CA SER A 160 5.99 -4.34 9.85
C SER A 160 6.89 -5.46 9.31
N CYS A 161 7.04 -5.59 7.99
CA CYS A 161 7.96 -6.56 7.37
C CYS A 161 9.42 -6.41 7.81
N LEU A 162 9.87 -5.21 8.18
CA LEU A 162 11.22 -4.96 8.69
C LEU A 162 11.36 -5.23 10.20
N GLY A 163 10.32 -5.74 10.87
CA GLY A 163 10.28 -5.92 12.33
C GLY A 163 10.19 -4.61 13.11
N GLY A 164 9.77 -3.53 12.46
CA GLY A 164 9.71 -2.18 13.03
C GLY A 164 8.32 -1.57 13.01
N LYS A 165 8.29 -0.25 13.27
CA LYS A 165 7.03 0.51 13.25
C LYS A 165 7.24 1.96 12.82
N PRO A 166 6.24 2.59 12.17
CA PRO A 166 6.28 4.02 11.90
C PRO A 166 6.22 4.81 13.21
N VAL A 167 6.94 5.93 13.27
CA VAL A 167 6.96 6.82 14.45
C VAL A 167 6.67 8.25 14.04
N GLY A 168 5.57 8.80 14.57
CA GLY A 168 5.21 10.19 14.35
C GLY A 168 6.13 11.17 15.10
N ALA A 169 6.30 12.36 14.54
CA ALA A 169 7.19 13.41 15.04
C ALA A 169 7.07 13.68 16.56
N LYS A 170 5.85 13.69 17.11
CA LYS A 170 5.61 13.99 18.53
C LYS A 170 6.35 13.04 19.49
N ASN A 171 6.39 11.75 19.18
CA ASN A 171 6.93 10.70 20.05
C ASN A 171 8.29 10.18 19.54
N SER A 172 8.88 10.86 18.57
CA SER A 172 10.08 10.37 17.92
C SER A 172 11.31 10.44 18.84
N PRO A 173 12.12 9.37 18.91
CA PRO A 173 13.41 9.41 19.56
C PRO A 173 14.43 10.23 18.76
N VAL A 174 14.21 10.40 17.45
CA VAL A 174 15.01 11.26 16.57
C VAL A 174 14.48 12.68 16.64
N LYS A 175 15.36 13.65 16.88
CA LYS A 175 15.03 15.07 16.94
C LYS A 175 15.61 15.81 15.74
N ARG A 176 14.87 16.81 15.26
CA ARG A 176 15.39 17.75 14.27
C ARG A 176 16.59 18.48 14.85
N LEU A 177 17.59 18.76 14.02
CA LEU A 177 18.78 19.51 14.42
C LEU A 177 18.60 21.01 14.16
N ASP A 178 19.21 21.84 15.01
CA ASP A 178 19.33 23.28 14.75
C ASP A 178 20.51 23.58 13.80
N ALA A 179 20.72 24.86 13.48
CA ALA A 179 21.80 25.30 12.58
C ALA A 179 23.22 24.99 13.10
N ASN A 180 23.37 24.66 14.39
CA ASN A 180 24.64 24.28 15.01
C ASN A 180 24.78 22.76 15.15
N GLY A 181 23.81 21.98 14.65
CA GLY A 181 23.80 20.52 14.75
C GLY A 181 23.32 19.99 16.11
N ASN A 182 22.71 20.83 16.96
CA ASN A 182 22.20 20.38 18.26
C ASN A 182 20.75 19.87 18.14
N PRO A 183 20.40 18.76 18.81
CA PRO A 183 19.02 18.28 18.88
C PRO A 183 18.04 19.31 19.45
N THR A 184 16.93 19.52 18.74
CA THR A 184 15.83 20.39 19.17
C THR A 184 14.75 19.60 19.93
N ASN A 185 13.73 20.30 20.44
CA ASN A 185 12.55 19.67 21.01
C ASN A 185 11.56 19.12 19.95
N GLN A 186 11.77 19.43 18.67
CA GLN A 186 10.90 18.98 17.59
C GLN A 186 11.36 17.60 17.12
N GLY A 187 10.50 16.59 17.25
CA GLY A 187 10.83 15.26 16.76
C GLY A 187 10.69 15.12 15.24
N ARG A 188 11.38 14.13 14.70
CA ARG A 188 11.38 13.78 13.28
C ARG A 188 10.42 12.63 13.02
N GLN A 189 9.58 12.70 11.99
CA GLN A 189 8.81 11.53 11.56
C GLN A 189 9.78 10.49 10.98
N ILE A 190 9.61 9.23 11.37
CA ILE A 190 10.43 8.10 10.94
C ILE A 190 9.51 7.09 10.26
N ASP A 191 9.90 6.62 9.07
CA ASP A 191 9.05 5.70 8.33
C ASP A 191 9.00 4.32 8.96
N CYS A 192 10.15 3.82 9.39
CA CYS A 192 10.23 2.62 10.20
C CYS A 192 11.39 2.73 11.22
N LEU A 193 11.07 2.56 12.49
CA LEU A 193 12.05 2.41 13.57
C LEU A 193 12.13 0.93 13.94
N VAL A 194 13.34 0.36 13.91
CA VAL A 194 13.63 -1.00 14.36
C VAL A 194 14.60 -0.92 15.56
N PRO A 195 14.09 -0.90 16.81
CA PRO A 195 14.93 -0.70 17.98
C PRO A 195 15.93 -1.85 18.22
N SER A 196 15.56 -3.08 17.84
CA SER A 196 16.37 -4.29 18.09
C SER A 196 17.73 -4.27 17.40
N ASN A 197 17.83 -3.61 16.24
CA ASN A 197 19.07 -3.46 15.48
C ASN A 197 19.51 -1.99 15.35
N ASN A 198 18.88 -1.09 16.10
CA ASN A 198 19.20 0.34 16.16
C ASN A 198 19.14 1.06 14.79
N ARG A 199 18.18 0.68 13.93
CA ARG A 199 18.01 1.27 12.60
C ARG A 199 16.79 2.19 12.52
N THR A 200 16.94 3.26 11.75
CA THR A 200 15.85 4.11 11.28
C THR A 200 15.80 4.07 9.76
N TYR A 201 14.67 3.67 9.21
CA TYR A 201 14.47 3.59 7.77
C TYR A 201 13.66 4.78 7.28
N GLU A 202 14.09 5.31 6.13
CA GLU A 202 13.27 6.10 5.21
C GLU A 202 12.92 5.20 4.02
N LEU A 203 11.62 5.02 3.76
CA LEU A 203 11.12 4.07 2.77
C LEU A 203 10.58 4.84 1.57
N LYS A 204 11.04 4.50 0.36
CA LYS A 204 10.55 5.12 -0.87
C LYS A 204 10.18 4.08 -1.91
N LEU A 205 9.00 4.26 -2.51
CA LEU A 205 8.65 3.58 -3.75
C LEU A 205 9.58 4.07 -4.86
N ARG A 206 9.60 5.38 -5.13
CA ARG A 206 10.46 6.02 -6.13
C ARG A 206 10.95 7.38 -5.64
N VAL A 207 12.15 7.77 -6.05
CA VAL A 207 12.66 9.15 -5.86
C VAL A 207 12.29 9.99 -7.08
N THR A 208 11.23 10.79 -6.95
CA THR A 208 10.75 11.69 -8.03
C THR A 208 10.90 13.16 -7.66
N ILE A 209 10.95 14.02 -8.69
CA ILE A 209 10.85 15.47 -8.50
C ILE A 209 9.38 15.83 -8.29
N ALA A 210 9.03 16.39 -7.13
CA ALA A 210 7.72 17.01 -6.95
C ALA A 210 7.58 18.20 -7.91
N ALA A 211 6.45 18.32 -8.61
CA ALA A 211 6.19 19.38 -9.58
C ALA A 211 6.40 20.81 -9.03
N SER A 212 6.29 20.99 -7.71
CA SER A 212 6.48 22.29 -7.04
C SER A 212 7.93 22.62 -6.66
N GLY A 213 8.88 21.68 -6.74
CA GLY A 213 10.32 21.90 -6.52
C GLY A 213 10.76 22.41 -5.13
N GLN A 214 9.85 22.80 -4.24
CA GLN A 214 10.18 23.48 -2.99
C GLN A 214 9.89 22.63 -1.74
N GLY A 215 10.86 22.58 -0.83
CA GLY A 215 10.69 22.23 0.59
C GLY A 215 11.00 20.80 0.99
N ARG A 216 10.67 19.79 0.18
CA ARG A 216 10.73 18.37 0.65
C ARG A 216 12.13 17.76 0.66
N PHE A 217 13.00 18.13 -0.28
CA PHE A 217 14.28 17.46 -0.44
C PHE A 217 15.29 17.81 0.66
N GLY A 218 15.25 19.04 1.17
CA GLY A 218 16.08 19.43 2.33
C GLY A 218 15.71 18.63 3.58
N GLU A 219 14.42 18.30 3.76
CA GLU A 219 14.01 17.42 4.86
C GLU A 219 14.53 16.00 4.68
N GLU A 220 14.51 15.45 3.47
CA GLU A 220 15.05 14.11 3.18
C GLU A 220 16.56 14.05 3.44
N LEU A 221 17.31 15.10 3.10
CA LEU A 221 18.76 15.19 3.34
C LEU A 221 19.12 15.38 4.82
N SER A 222 18.25 15.99 5.64
CA SER A 222 18.53 16.18 7.07
C SER A 222 18.26 14.92 7.90
N PHE A 223 17.39 14.03 7.43
CA PHE A 223 17.02 12.80 8.16
C PHE A 223 18.20 11.92 8.59
N PRO A 224 19.18 11.59 7.71
CA PRO A 224 20.29 10.74 8.12
C PRO A 224 21.18 11.39 9.18
N GLU A 225 21.35 12.72 9.17
CA GLU A 225 22.09 13.45 10.20
C GLU A 225 21.35 13.43 11.53
N GLU A 226 20.05 13.69 11.51
CA GLU A 226 19.17 13.64 12.68
C GLU A 226 19.18 12.25 13.32
N SER A 227 19.10 11.19 12.49
CA SER A 227 19.15 9.79 12.93
C SER A 227 20.50 9.43 13.56
N GLN A 228 21.60 9.80 12.90
CA GLN A 228 22.96 9.58 13.42
C GLN A 228 23.18 10.30 14.75
N ALA A 229 22.76 11.57 14.86
CA ALA A 229 22.88 12.35 16.09
C ALA A 229 22.06 11.75 17.25
N ALA A 230 20.95 11.09 16.94
CA ALA A 230 20.15 10.33 17.92
C ALA A 230 20.72 8.93 18.23
N GLY A 231 21.83 8.56 17.59
CA GLY A 231 22.53 7.29 17.81
C GLY A 231 22.02 6.12 16.99
N PHE A 232 21.14 6.33 16.00
CA PHE A 232 20.63 5.29 15.11
C PHE A 232 21.44 5.17 13.82
N ILE A 233 21.37 4.00 13.17
CA ILE A 233 21.90 3.77 11.82
C ILE A 233 20.81 4.17 10.82
N PRO A 234 20.97 5.26 10.04
CA PRO A 234 19.99 5.63 9.03
C PRO A 234 20.07 4.69 7.83
N VAL A 235 18.92 4.22 7.34
CA VAL A 235 18.83 3.35 6.17
C VAL A 235 17.87 3.97 5.15
N LEU A 236 18.38 4.19 3.94
CA LEU A 236 17.54 4.57 2.79
C LEU A 236 17.19 3.30 2.02
N LEU A 237 15.90 3.02 1.87
CA LEU A 237 15.41 1.87 1.11
C LEU A 237 14.50 2.35 -0.02
N VAL A 238 14.93 2.13 -1.26
CA VAL A 238 14.24 2.59 -2.48
C VAL A 238 13.93 1.40 -3.38
N LEU A 239 12.64 1.13 -3.62
CA LEU A 239 12.18 -0.07 -4.32
C LEU A 239 12.23 0.05 -5.85
N ASP A 240 11.93 1.23 -6.38
CA ASP A 240 12.06 1.51 -7.81
C ASP A 240 13.54 1.48 -8.22
N PRO A 241 13.90 0.78 -9.31
CA PRO A 241 15.29 0.62 -9.73
C PRO A 241 15.83 1.80 -10.56
N THR A 242 15.02 2.85 -10.81
CA THR A 242 15.37 3.90 -11.77
C THR A 242 16.41 4.86 -11.17
N PRO A 243 17.62 4.95 -11.75
CA PRO A 243 18.63 5.87 -11.25
C PRO A 243 18.22 7.33 -11.48
N SER A 244 18.61 8.22 -10.55
CA SER A 244 18.49 9.67 -10.73
C SER A 244 19.55 10.43 -9.94
N ASN A 245 19.90 11.64 -10.39
CA ASN A 245 20.87 12.48 -9.67
C ASN A 245 20.45 12.76 -8.22
N ARG A 246 19.14 12.89 -7.96
CA ARG A 246 18.61 13.08 -6.60
C ARG A 246 18.78 11.83 -5.74
N LEU A 247 18.57 10.65 -6.32
CA LEU A 247 18.82 9.39 -5.62
C LEU A 247 20.30 9.26 -5.27
N THR A 248 21.20 9.62 -6.20
CA THR A 248 22.65 9.65 -5.94
C THR A 248 22.96 10.54 -4.74
N GLU A 249 22.56 11.82 -4.78
CA GLU A 249 22.82 12.79 -3.70
C GLU A 249 22.25 12.32 -2.35
N LEU A 250 21.02 11.80 -2.34
CA LEU A 250 20.39 11.30 -1.13
C LEU A 250 21.10 10.07 -0.58
N SER A 251 21.47 9.11 -1.44
CA SER A 251 22.17 7.89 -1.00
C SER A 251 23.56 8.19 -0.44
N GLU A 252 24.33 9.08 -1.07
CA GLU A 252 25.63 9.54 -0.58
C GLU A 252 25.51 10.16 0.81
N LYS A 253 24.42 10.90 1.06
CA LYS A 253 24.16 11.51 2.37
C LYS A 253 23.95 10.46 3.46
N TYR A 254 23.17 9.41 3.19
CA TYR A 254 22.96 8.32 4.16
C TYR A 254 24.27 7.58 4.46
N LEU A 255 25.06 7.27 3.43
CA LEU A 255 26.35 6.61 3.59
C LEU A 255 27.35 7.48 4.39
N ALA A 256 27.39 8.79 4.13
CA ALA A 256 28.24 9.73 4.87
C ALA A 256 27.89 9.83 6.36
N CYS A 257 26.62 9.57 6.73
CA CYS A 257 26.15 9.50 8.11
C CYS A 257 26.35 8.11 8.75
N GLY A 258 27.16 7.22 8.15
CA GLY A 258 27.40 5.86 8.65
C GLY A 258 26.21 4.92 8.48
N GLY A 259 25.28 5.28 7.60
CA GLY A 259 24.08 4.54 7.28
C GLY A 259 24.26 3.49 6.18
N ALA A 260 23.14 2.99 5.68
CA ALA A 260 23.07 2.07 4.55
C ALA A 260 22.10 2.56 3.47
N PHE A 261 22.28 2.06 2.26
CA PHE A 261 21.40 2.32 1.12
C PHE A 261 21.13 1.02 0.36
N TYR A 262 19.86 0.73 0.13
CA TYR A 262 19.40 -0.38 -0.69
C TYR A 262 18.49 0.12 -1.81
N HIS A 263 18.68 -0.40 -3.02
CA HIS A 263 18.03 0.10 -4.24
C HIS A 263 17.55 -1.04 -5.13
N GLY A 264 16.34 -0.93 -5.67
CA GLY A 264 15.80 -1.91 -6.60
C GLY A 264 15.74 -3.30 -5.98
N GLU A 265 16.34 -4.28 -6.66
CA GLU A 265 16.36 -5.67 -6.19
C GLU A 265 17.15 -5.88 -4.89
N GLU A 266 18.15 -5.04 -4.58
CA GLU A 266 18.83 -5.10 -3.28
C GLU A 266 17.90 -4.65 -2.14
N ALA A 267 16.97 -3.72 -2.41
CA ALA A 267 15.99 -3.28 -1.44
C ALA A 267 14.98 -4.39 -1.12
N TRP A 268 14.50 -5.10 -2.14
CA TRP A 268 13.62 -6.27 -1.97
C TRP A 268 14.31 -7.37 -1.17
N ARG A 269 15.54 -7.76 -1.54
CA ARG A 269 16.30 -8.77 -0.81
C ARG A 269 16.58 -8.38 0.64
N HIS A 270 16.90 -7.11 0.90
CA HIS A 270 17.08 -6.63 2.27
C HIS A 270 15.80 -6.78 3.08
N MET A 271 14.65 -6.45 2.51
CA MET A 271 13.36 -6.63 3.17
C MET A 271 13.03 -8.11 3.45
N GLU A 272 13.23 -8.98 2.48
CA GLU A 272 12.99 -10.43 2.61
C GLU A 272 13.88 -11.03 3.71
N GLN A 273 15.15 -10.62 3.78
CA GLN A 273 16.10 -11.06 4.81
C GLN A 273 15.70 -10.59 6.22
N GLU A 274 15.31 -9.32 6.38
CA GLU A 274 14.89 -8.79 7.69
C GLU A 274 13.53 -9.33 8.14
N ALA A 275 12.66 -9.73 7.21
CA ALA A 275 11.34 -10.27 7.50
C ALA A 275 11.36 -11.71 8.05
N GLY A 276 12.40 -12.48 7.75
CA GLY A 276 12.47 -13.90 8.11
C GLY A 276 11.63 -14.81 7.22
N GLU A 277 11.70 -16.12 7.44
CA GLU A 277 11.18 -17.15 6.52
C GLU A 277 9.66 -17.08 6.33
N VAL A 278 8.89 -16.85 7.41
CA VAL A 278 7.42 -16.80 7.31
C VAL A 278 6.96 -15.52 6.62
N VAL A 279 7.46 -14.35 7.05
CA VAL A 279 6.95 -13.05 6.58
C VAL A 279 7.52 -12.68 5.21
N SER A 280 8.68 -13.20 4.80
CA SER A 280 9.17 -13.06 3.42
C SER A 280 8.20 -13.62 2.39
N VAL A 281 7.53 -14.75 2.67
CA VAL A 281 6.47 -15.29 1.80
C VAL A 281 5.36 -14.27 1.57
N PHE A 282 5.03 -13.45 2.58
CA PHE A 282 4.04 -12.38 2.41
C PHE A 282 4.53 -11.31 1.40
N ILE A 283 5.80 -10.91 1.47
CA ILE A 283 6.39 -9.95 0.53
C ILE A 283 6.36 -10.53 -0.90
N GLU A 284 6.82 -11.76 -1.05
CA GLU A 284 6.97 -12.47 -2.32
C GLU A 284 5.65 -12.81 -3.00
N ARG A 285 4.57 -13.01 -2.24
CA ARG A 285 3.26 -13.39 -2.79
C ARG A 285 2.31 -12.20 -2.98
N TYR A 286 2.38 -11.19 -2.11
CA TYR A 286 1.34 -10.17 -2.03
C TYR A 286 1.80 -8.76 -2.40
N ILE A 287 3.07 -8.43 -2.23
CA ILE A 287 3.54 -7.05 -2.37
C ILE A 287 4.35 -6.89 -3.64
N LYS A 288 5.46 -7.62 -3.75
CA LYS A 288 6.41 -7.49 -4.84
C LYS A 288 5.78 -7.82 -6.21
N PRO A 289 5.05 -8.95 -6.41
CA PRO A 289 4.46 -9.27 -7.71
C PRO A 289 3.38 -8.29 -8.16
N ALA A 290 2.56 -7.79 -7.23
CA ALA A 290 1.49 -6.85 -7.57
C ALA A 290 2.03 -5.51 -8.10
N ILE A 291 3.20 -5.09 -7.61
CA ILE A 291 3.88 -3.87 -8.08
C ILE A 291 4.61 -4.16 -9.39
N GLN A 292 5.42 -5.23 -9.43
CA GLN A 292 6.20 -5.60 -10.61
C GLN A 292 5.31 -5.90 -11.82
N GLY A 293 4.15 -6.54 -11.61
CA GLY A 293 3.21 -6.83 -12.69
C GLY A 293 2.64 -5.59 -13.39
N ILE A 294 2.65 -4.41 -12.74
CA ILE A 294 2.32 -3.13 -13.38
C ILE A 294 3.56 -2.48 -13.99
N GLU A 295 4.71 -2.55 -13.31
CA GLU A 295 5.97 -1.98 -13.80
C GLU A 295 6.50 -2.65 -15.07
N GLU A 296 6.18 -3.92 -15.28
CA GLU A 296 6.52 -4.71 -16.47
C GLU A 296 5.67 -4.36 -17.71
N ILE A 297 4.57 -3.62 -17.54
CA ILE A 297 3.70 -3.24 -18.66
C ILE A 297 4.34 -2.09 -19.44
N GLU A 298 4.81 -2.40 -20.65
CA GLU A 298 5.30 -1.39 -21.58
C GLU A 298 4.15 -0.80 -22.42
N ILE A 299 3.97 0.52 -22.32
CA ILE A 299 3.01 1.29 -23.12
C ILE A 299 3.79 2.32 -23.95
N GLU A 300 3.97 2.04 -25.24
CA GLU A 300 4.50 3.04 -26.18
C GLU A 300 3.47 4.16 -26.42
N TYR A 301 2.23 3.76 -26.67
CA TYR A 301 1.06 4.64 -26.79
C TYR A 301 -0.13 4.02 -26.06
N PRO A 302 -0.92 4.83 -25.32
CA PRO A 302 -2.12 4.33 -24.68
C PRO A 302 -3.13 3.85 -25.73
N LYS A 303 -3.69 2.64 -25.51
CA LYS A 303 -4.81 2.15 -26.32
C LYS A 303 -6.04 3.00 -26.10
N SER A 304 -6.98 2.94 -27.05
CA SER A 304 -8.30 3.52 -26.85
C SER A 304 -9.02 2.85 -25.69
N ILE A 305 -9.55 3.68 -24.78
CA ILE A 305 -10.40 3.23 -23.68
C ILE A 305 -11.80 3.78 -23.87
N ASN A 306 -12.80 2.95 -23.62
CA ASN A 306 -14.20 3.31 -23.58
C ASN A 306 -14.63 3.42 -22.12
N LEU A 307 -15.25 4.55 -21.78
CA LEU A 307 -15.75 4.83 -20.44
C LEU A 307 -17.27 4.95 -20.51
N ARG A 308 -17.97 4.09 -19.79
CA ARG A 308 -19.43 4.10 -19.71
C ARG A 308 -19.87 4.23 -18.26
N TRP A 309 -20.80 5.15 -18.02
CA TRP A 309 -21.43 5.34 -16.71
C TRP A 309 -22.94 5.12 -16.85
N SER A 310 -23.50 4.32 -15.94
CA SER A 310 -24.95 4.16 -15.74
C SER A 310 -25.28 4.20 -14.25
N ASP A 311 -26.58 4.15 -13.92
CA ASP A 311 -27.02 4.11 -12.52
C ASP A 311 -26.54 2.86 -11.78
N GLN A 312 -26.28 1.76 -12.50
CA GLN A 312 -25.93 0.46 -11.92
C GLN A 312 -24.44 0.14 -12.00
N VAL A 313 -23.75 0.60 -13.03
CA VAL A 313 -22.34 0.26 -13.27
C VAL A 313 -21.54 1.42 -13.87
N ILE A 314 -20.25 1.43 -13.55
CA ILE A 314 -19.21 2.12 -14.33
C ILE A 314 -18.37 1.04 -15.02
N GLU A 315 -18.21 1.15 -16.33
CA GLU A 315 -17.44 0.21 -17.13
C GLU A 315 -16.28 0.94 -17.81
N ILE A 316 -15.09 0.36 -17.64
CA ILE A 316 -13.86 0.76 -18.33
C ILE A 316 -13.49 -0.41 -19.25
N SER A 317 -13.41 -0.19 -20.55
CA SER A 317 -13.11 -1.27 -21.50
C SER A 317 -12.15 -0.83 -22.60
N ASP A 318 -11.40 -1.80 -23.12
CA ASP A 318 -10.66 -1.70 -24.37
C ASP A 318 -11.18 -2.75 -25.37
N ASP A 319 -10.51 -2.93 -26.49
CA ASP A 319 -10.93 -3.89 -27.52
C ASP A 319 -10.86 -5.37 -27.07
N SER A 320 -10.21 -5.66 -25.95
CA SER A 320 -9.88 -7.02 -25.49
C SER A 320 -10.43 -7.38 -24.11
N SER A 321 -10.73 -6.39 -23.27
CA SER A 321 -11.00 -6.57 -21.85
C SER A 321 -11.94 -5.50 -21.32
N TYR A 322 -12.57 -5.81 -20.19
CA TYR A 322 -13.45 -4.88 -19.50
C TYR A 322 -13.26 -4.99 -17.98
N TYR A 323 -13.46 -3.86 -17.30
CA TYR A 323 -13.48 -3.73 -15.85
C TYR A 323 -14.79 -3.09 -15.43
N VAL A 324 -15.61 -3.83 -14.68
CA VAL A 324 -16.93 -3.39 -14.21
C VAL A 324 -16.87 -3.04 -12.73
N ILE A 325 -17.33 -1.83 -12.40
CA ILE A 325 -17.55 -1.36 -11.05
C ILE A 325 -19.06 -1.29 -10.82
N ASN A 326 -19.58 -2.18 -9.99
CA ASN A 326 -20.98 -2.14 -9.56
C ASN A 326 -21.22 -0.94 -8.64
N ARG A 327 -22.28 -0.19 -8.89
CA ARG A 327 -22.71 0.98 -8.09
C ARG A 327 -23.54 0.51 -6.89
N LEU A 328 -23.41 1.24 -5.78
CA LEU A 328 -24.26 1.11 -4.59
C LEU A 328 -25.41 2.11 -4.59
#